data_AF-A0A8X8XJW7-F1
#
_entry.id   AF-A0A8X8XJW7-F1
#
_cell.length_a   1.000
_cell.length_b   1.000
_cell.length_c   1.000
_cell.angle_alpha   90.00
_cell.angle_beta   90.00
_cell.angle_gamma   90.00
#
_symmetry.space_group_name_H-M   'P 1'
#
loop_
_entity.id
_entity.type
_entity.pdbx_description
1 polymer ?
#
loop_
_entity_poly.entity_id
_entity_poly.type
_entity_poly.pdbx_seq_one_letter_code
_entity_poly.pdbx_strand_id
1 'polypeptide(L)'
;MAAKCSVLVLVLVLVSTSMLRIADANKNWGAVFKYDPPNDTTFPHSVYLLRDFRSFQNCDLRRAKKIGDVNEGGGGGFLFVLKRWQPYYFACGQRDGIHCKVGLMKFAVWPLIRSFY
;
A
#
# COMPACT_ATOMS: atom_id res chain seq x y z
N MET A 1 -24.78 -24.30 11.05
CA MET A 1 -23.35 -24.12 10.70
C MET A 1 -23.15 -22.66 10.34
N ALA A 2 -22.68 -21.85 11.28
CA ALA A 2 -22.55 -20.40 11.12
C ALA A 2 -21.07 -20.03 10.97
N ALA A 3 -20.65 -19.65 9.77
CA ALA A 3 -19.39 -18.95 9.56
C ALA A 3 -19.71 -17.44 9.52
N LYS A 4 -20.00 -16.86 10.68
CA LYS A 4 -19.86 -15.42 10.90
C LYS A 4 -18.45 -15.19 11.44
N CYS A 5 -17.51 -14.86 10.57
CA CYS A 5 -16.30 -14.15 10.98
C CYS A 5 -16.42 -12.69 10.54
N SER A 6 -17.34 -12.00 11.23
CA SER A 6 -17.30 -10.54 11.33
C SER A 6 -16.13 -10.18 12.23
N VAL A 7 -14.96 -9.93 11.64
CA VAL A 7 -13.93 -9.10 12.29
C VAL A 7 -13.44 -8.10 11.25
N LEU A 8 -14.29 -7.10 11.04
CA LEU A 8 -13.93 -5.69 11.08
C LEU A 8 -12.41 -5.42 11.04
N VAL A 9 -11.80 -5.52 9.86
CA VAL A 9 -10.52 -4.84 9.58
C VAL A 9 -10.87 -3.36 9.47
N LEU A 10 -11.09 -2.72 10.62
CA LEU A 10 -11.25 -1.28 10.74
C LEU A 10 -9.86 -0.64 10.56
N VAL A 11 -9.25 -0.81 9.39
CA VAL A 11 -8.40 0.26 8.88
C VAL A 11 -9.37 1.18 8.18
N LEU A 12 -9.51 2.38 8.74
CA LEU A 12 -10.26 3.48 8.15
C LEU A 12 -9.58 3.86 6.82
N VAL A 13 -9.83 3.08 5.77
CA VAL A 13 -9.40 3.39 4.39
C VAL A 13 -10.48 4.28 3.79
N LEU A 14 -10.51 5.53 4.25
CA LEU A 14 -11.25 6.60 3.57
C LEU A 14 -10.28 7.43 2.72
N VAL A 15 -9.57 6.84 1.75
CA VAL A 15 -9.12 7.54 0.53
C VAL A 15 -8.89 6.54 -0.62
N SER A 16 -9.70 6.69 -1.68
CA SER A 16 -9.52 6.18 -3.06
C SER A 16 -9.59 4.67 -3.32
N THR A 17 -10.58 4.28 -4.12
CA THR A 17 -11.10 2.92 -4.35
C THR A 17 -10.31 2.03 -5.31
N SER A 18 -9.05 2.34 -5.65
CA SER A 18 -8.36 1.65 -6.77
C SER A 18 -7.08 0.87 -6.44
N MET A 19 -6.47 0.97 -5.25
CA MET A 19 -5.08 0.49 -5.07
C MET A 19 -4.84 -0.65 -4.08
N LEU A 20 -5.82 -1.11 -3.29
CA LEU A 20 -5.52 -2.03 -2.19
C LEU A 20 -6.53 -3.17 -2.04
N ARG A 21 -6.02 -4.41 -2.20
CA ARG A 21 -6.62 -5.59 -1.59
C ARG A 21 -5.70 -6.07 -0.48
N ILE A 22 -6.19 -6.06 0.76
CA ILE A 22 -5.50 -6.70 1.89
C ILE A 22 -5.62 -8.21 1.67
N ALA A 23 -4.49 -8.90 1.57
CA ALA A 23 -4.47 -10.35 1.44
C ALA A 23 -4.20 -10.96 2.81
N ASP A 24 -5.16 -11.73 3.33
CA ASP A 24 -4.93 -12.64 4.44
C ASP A 24 -4.28 -13.91 3.89
N ALA A 25 -2.96 -13.85 3.70
CA ALA A 25 -2.17 -14.98 3.26
C ALA A 25 -1.85 -15.88 4.47
N ASN A 26 -2.87 -16.56 4.99
CA ASN A 26 -2.80 -17.82 5.74
C ASN A 26 -1.56 -18.02 6.63
N LYS A 27 -1.28 -17.02 7.51
CA LYS A 27 -0.23 -16.90 8.58
C LYS A 27 0.72 -15.71 8.46
N ASN A 28 0.76 -14.97 7.34
CA ASN A 28 1.54 -13.73 7.21
C ASN A 28 0.67 -12.55 6.73
N TRP A 29 0.69 -11.44 7.46
CA TRP A 29 0.01 -10.20 7.09
C TRP A 29 0.73 -9.55 5.90
N GLY A 30 0.00 -9.24 4.81
CA GLY A 30 0.59 -8.64 3.62
C GLY A 30 -0.37 -7.73 2.85
N ALA A 31 0.20 -6.82 2.07
CA ALA A 31 -0.53 -5.95 1.15
C ALA A 31 -0.21 -6.36 -0.29
N VAL A 32 -1.23 -6.61 -1.11
CA VAL A 32 -1.06 -6.85 -2.55
C VAL A 32 -1.28 -5.53 -3.28
N PHE A 33 -0.28 -5.11 -4.04
CA PHE A 33 -0.31 -3.91 -4.85
C PHE A 33 -0.67 -4.27 -6.28
N LYS A 34 -1.72 -3.64 -6.81
CA LYS A 34 -2.15 -3.76 -8.20
C LYS A 34 -2.28 -2.38 -8.83
N TYR A 35 -1.70 -2.20 -9.99
CA TYR A 35 -1.82 -1.01 -10.82
C TYR A 35 -1.45 -1.35 -12.26
N ASP A 36 -2.06 -0.64 -13.20
CA ASP A 36 -1.85 -0.91 -14.62
C ASP A 36 -0.41 -0.54 -15.04
N PRO A 37 0.26 -1.41 -15.83
CA PRO A 37 1.53 -1.06 -16.44
C PRO A 37 1.40 0.18 -17.36
N PRO A 38 2.47 0.97 -17.52
CA PRO A 38 2.45 2.14 -18.38
C PRO A 38 2.14 1.76 -19.84
N ASN A 39 1.28 2.54 -20.48
CA ASN A 39 0.98 2.50 -21.90
C ASN A 39 0.69 3.93 -22.41
N ASP A 40 0.30 4.10 -23.66
CA ASP A 40 0.04 5.42 -24.28
C ASP A 40 -1.03 6.26 -23.53
N THR A 41 -1.89 5.61 -22.73
CA THR A 41 -2.99 6.22 -21.98
C THR A 41 -2.86 6.09 -20.46
N THR A 42 -2.02 5.17 -19.98
CA THR A 42 -1.85 4.86 -18.56
C THR A 42 -0.54 5.43 -18.06
N PHE A 43 -0.64 6.34 -17.08
CA PHE A 43 0.56 6.88 -16.45
C PHE A 43 1.31 5.82 -15.64
N PRO A 44 2.65 5.83 -15.63
CA PRO A 44 3.42 4.92 -14.81
C PRO A 44 3.14 5.13 -13.31
N HIS A 45 3.02 4.02 -12.58
CA HIS A 45 2.89 4.02 -11.12
C HIS A 45 3.98 3.16 -10.49
N SER A 46 4.64 3.67 -9.47
CA SER A 46 5.58 2.91 -8.65
C SER A 46 5.15 2.95 -7.19
N VAL A 47 5.69 2.06 -6.36
CA VAL A 47 5.39 2.02 -4.93
C VAL A 47 6.66 2.21 -4.13
N TYR A 48 6.64 3.21 -3.25
CA TYR A 48 7.72 3.52 -2.33
C TYR A 48 7.25 3.33 -0.89
N LEU A 49 8.09 2.71 -0.07
CA LEU A 49 7.93 2.62 1.38
C LEU A 49 8.69 3.80 2.02
N LEU A 50 7.94 4.69 2.67
CA LEU A 50 8.49 5.84 3.38
C LEU A 50 8.87 5.45 4.81
N ARG A 51 9.91 6.11 5.31
CA ARG A 51 10.56 5.76 6.57
C ARG A 51 9.75 6.16 7.80
N ASP A 52 9.00 7.25 7.72
CA ASP A 52 8.33 7.87 8.86
C ASP A 52 7.11 8.71 8.42
N PHE A 53 6.25 9.05 9.39
CA PHE A 53 5.02 9.81 9.16
C PHE A 53 5.28 11.21 8.57
N ARG A 54 6.39 11.85 8.95
CA ARG A 54 6.75 13.17 8.40
C ARG A 54 7.06 13.08 6.91
N SER A 55 7.81 12.06 6.50
CA SER A 55 8.08 11.80 5.09
C SER A 55 6.79 11.50 4.32
N PHE A 56 5.85 10.76 4.92
CA PHE A 56 4.53 10.47 4.37
C PHE A 56 3.64 11.72 4.17
N GLN A 57 3.58 12.60 5.15
CA GLN A 57 2.80 13.84 5.03
C GLN A 57 3.37 14.74 3.93
N ASN A 58 4.70 14.89 3.89
CA ASN A 58 5.38 15.81 2.97
C ASN A 58 5.70 15.21 1.59
N CYS A 59 5.43 13.92 1.37
CA CYS A 59 5.88 13.19 0.18
C CYS A 59 7.40 13.28 -0.04
N ASP A 60 8.19 13.21 1.04
CA ASP A 60 9.67 13.21 0.96
C ASP A 60 10.17 11.82 0.59
N LEU A 61 10.52 11.65 -0.69
CA LEU A 61 10.97 10.38 -1.26
C LEU A 61 12.49 10.16 -1.20
N ARG A 62 13.28 11.14 -0.73
CA ARG A 62 14.76 11.10 -0.80
C ARG A 62 15.37 9.89 -0.09
N ARG A 63 14.70 9.37 0.93
CA ARG A 63 15.10 8.18 1.71
C ARG A 63 14.07 7.06 1.65
N ALA A 64 13.10 7.16 0.76
CA ALA A 64 12.08 6.14 0.60
C ALA A 64 12.64 4.95 -0.18
N LYS A 65 12.22 3.75 0.20
CA LYS A 65 12.64 2.52 -0.47
C LYS A 65 11.64 2.19 -1.58
N LYS A 66 12.09 2.12 -2.84
CA LYS A 66 11.27 1.57 -3.92
C LYS A 66 11.01 0.07 -3.63
N ILE A 67 9.74 -0.31 -3.60
CA ILE A 67 9.29 -1.71 -3.38
C ILE A 67 8.44 -2.26 -4.52
N GLY A 68 8.03 -1.40 -5.46
CA GLY A 68 7.31 -1.76 -6.67
C GLY A 68 7.70 -0.84 -7.83
N ASP A 69 8.16 -1.41 -8.94
CA ASP A 69 8.46 -0.70 -10.19
C ASP A 69 7.22 -0.60 -11.10
N VAL A 70 7.32 0.15 -12.19
CA VAL A 70 6.19 0.55 -13.04
C VAL A 70 5.42 -0.61 -13.68
N ASN A 71 6.08 -1.76 -13.84
CA ASN A 71 5.47 -2.95 -14.43
C ASN A 71 5.03 -3.99 -13.38
N GLU A 72 5.48 -3.88 -12.13
CA GLU A 72 5.29 -4.93 -11.11
C GLU A 72 3.86 -4.98 -10.56
N GLY A 73 3.08 -3.91 -10.73
CA GLY A 73 1.66 -3.88 -10.37
C GLY A 73 0.74 -4.60 -11.36
N GLY A 74 1.24 -4.98 -12.54
CA GLY A 74 0.45 -5.59 -13.59
C GLY A 74 -0.04 -7.00 -13.26
N GLY A 75 -1.12 -7.42 -13.91
CA GLY A 75 -1.68 -8.77 -13.79
C GLY A 75 -2.05 -9.17 -12.35
N GLY A 76 -1.25 -10.06 -11.76
CA GLY A 76 -1.42 -10.52 -10.38
C GLY A 76 -1.10 -9.46 -9.33
N GLY A 77 -0.35 -8.42 -9.70
CA GLY A 77 0.29 -7.50 -8.76
C GLY A 77 1.45 -8.14 -8.01
N PHE A 78 1.98 -7.43 -7.02
CA PHE A 78 3.04 -7.95 -6.15
C PHE A 78 2.65 -7.89 -4.67
N LEU A 79 3.15 -8.83 -3.88
CA LEU A 79 2.91 -8.93 -2.45
C LEU A 79 4.02 -8.26 -1.65
N PHE A 80 3.65 -7.33 -0.78
CA PHE A 80 4.52 -6.81 0.26
C PHE A 80 4.14 -7.43 1.62
N VAL A 81 5.08 -8.15 2.23
CA VAL A 81 4.87 -8.79 3.55
C VAL A 81 5.18 -7.80 4.67
N LEU A 82 4.24 -7.63 5.59
CA LEU A 82 4.36 -6.77 6.77
C LEU A 82 5.10 -7.53 7.88
N LYS A 83 6.43 -7.41 7.92
CA LYS A 83 7.30 -8.24 8.80
C LYS A 83 7.38 -7.77 10.26
N ARG A 84 6.94 -6.55 10.55
CA ARG A 84 7.07 -5.88 11.86
C ARG A 84 5.74 -5.25 12.28
N TRP A 85 5.48 -5.23 13.58
CA TRP A 85 4.37 -4.50 14.18
C TRP A 85 4.70 -3.00 14.27
N GLN A 86 4.48 -2.29 13.16
CA GLN A 86 4.68 -0.84 13.03
C GLN A 86 3.78 -0.31 11.91
N PRO A 87 3.49 1.00 11.86
CA PRO A 87 2.91 1.60 10.67
C PRO A 87 3.87 1.51 9.47
N TYR A 88 3.29 1.26 8.30
CA TYR A 88 3.94 1.28 6.99
C TYR A 88 3.30 2.38 6.17
N TYR A 89 4.13 3.22 5.57
CA TYR A 89 3.69 4.36 4.77
C TYR A 89 4.06 4.11 3.32
N PHE A 90 3.06 4.02 2.45
CA PHE A 90 3.25 3.77 1.03
C PHE A 90 2.87 5.01 0.23
N ALA A 91 3.62 5.31 -0.82
CA ALA A 91 3.24 6.34 -1.78
C ALA A 91 3.74 6.04 -3.19
N CYS A 92 3.14 6.72 -4.17
CA CYS A 92 3.64 6.73 -5.53
C CYS A 92 4.85 7.64 -5.68
N GLY A 93 5.94 7.08 -6.25
CA GLY A 93 7.19 7.82 -6.47
C GLY A 93 7.29 8.53 -7.81
N GLN A 94 6.29 8.36 -8.69
CA GLN A 94 6.38 8.87 -10.05
C GLN A 94 6.30 10.41 -10.12
N ARG A 95 6.98 10.97 -11.13
CA ARG A 95 7.06 12.42 -11.39
C ARG A 95 7.57 13.18 -10.17
N ASP A 96 8.68 12.73 -9.58
CA ASP A 96 9.29 13.33 -8.39
C ASP A 96 8.31 13.54 -7.22
N GLY A 97 7.37 12.61 -7.05
CA GLY A 97 6.38 12.63 -5.97
C GLY A 97 5.13 13.48 -6.24
N ILE A 98 4.92 13.99 -7.46
CA ILE A 98 3.68 14.69 -7.83
C ILE A 98 2.45 13.79 -7.63
N HIS A 99 2.54 12.50 -7.97
CA HIS A 99 1.44 11.56 -7.75
C HIS A 99 1.11 11.39 -6.26
N CYS A 100 2.11 11.46 -5.37
CA CYS A 100 1.91 11.46 -3.92
C CYS A 100 1.28 12.77 -3.42
N LYS A 101 1.81 13.92 -3.86
CA LYS A 101 1.47 15.24 -3.30
C LYS A 101 0.15 15.80 -3.82
N VAL A 102 -0.05 15.73 -5.13
CA VAL A 102 -1.23 16.29 -5.82
C VAL A 102 -2.26 15.20 -6.07
N GLY A 103 -1.82 14.05 -6.57
CA GLY A 103 -2.71 12.90 -6.83
C GLY A 103 -3.17 12.15 -5.58
N LEU A 104 -2.64 12.52 -4.40
CA LEU A 104 -2.90 11.86 -3.12
C LEU A 104 -2.70 10.33 -3.16
N MET A 105 -1.83 9.84 -4.05
CA MET A 105 -1.52 8.42 -4.20
C MET A 105 -0.56 7.98 -3.10
N LYS A 106 -1.10 7.92 -1.88
CA LYS A 106 -0.40 7.52 -0.67
C LYS A 106 -1.38 6.94 0.34
N PHE A 107 -0.94 5.96 1.10
CA PHE A 107 -1.74 5.36 2.17
C PHE A 107 -0.86 4.77 3.26
N ALA A 108 -1.45 4.53 4.43
CA ALA A 108 -0.77 3.92 5.56
C ALA A 108 -1.44 2.60 5.94
N VAL A 109 -0.64 1.61 6.32
CA VAL A 109 -1.11 0.32 6.85
C VAL A 109 -0.48 0.10 8.20
N TRP A 110 -1.28 -0.24 9.21
CA TRP A 110 -0.79 -0.63 10.52
C TRP A 110 -1.31 -2.04 10.82
N PRO A 111 -0.44 -3.07 10.92
CA PRO A 111 -0.85 -4.39 11.37
C PRO A 111 -1.36 -4.28 12.81
N LEU A 112 -2.61 -4.64 13.08
CA LEU A 112 -3.11 -4.72 14.45
C LEU A 112 -2.81 -6.12 15.01
N ILE A 113 -2.37 -6.20 16.27
CA ILE A 113 -2.25 -7.48 16.96
C ILE A 113 -3.67 -8.01 17.12
N ARG A 114 -3.95 -9.16 16.51
CA ARG A 114 -5.18 -9.90 16.76
C ARG A 114 -5.06 -10.48 18.17
N SER A 115 -5.63 -9.81 19.17
CA SER A 115 -5.73 -10.38 20.52
C SER A 115 -6.56 -11.65 20.44
N PHE A 116 -5.99 -12.75 20.93
CA PHE A 116 -6.72 -14.00 21.13
C PHE A 116 -7.85 -13.76 22.14
N TYR A 117 -9.07 -14.02 21.72
CA TYR A 117 -10.17 -14.43 22.59
C TYR A 117 -10.65 -15.78 22.09
#